data_AF-A0A522C4L7-F1
#
_entry.id   AF-A0A522C4L7-F1
#
_cell.length_a   1.000
_cell.length_b   1.000
_cell.length_c   1.000
_cell.angle_alpha   90.00
_cell.angle_beta   90.00
_cell.angle_gamma   90.00
#
_symmetry.space_group_name_H-M   'P 1'
#
loop_
_entity.id
_entity.type
_entity.pdbx_description
1 polymer ?
#
loop_
_entity_poly.entity_id
_entity_poly.type
_entity_poly.pdbx_seq_one_letter_code
_entity_poly.pdbx_strand_id
1 'polypeptide(L)'
;DGRIQLCQWLFRNDTEADCPAQALIDFDAEITREDKDILESTDPDAVVDTRRRGVEFSMDSDRPGMLIRKKLMELLARHGESEVHRGSLQPSPAASAAPVIPIRAAG
;
A
#
# COMPACT_ATOMS: atom_id res chain seq x y z
N ASP A 1 7.16 0.58 13.31
CA ASP A 1 7.33 -0.45 14.36
C ASP A 1 7.48 -1.87 13.77
N GLY A 2 7.47 -2.04 12.44
CA GLY A 2 7.93 -3.26 11.77
C GLY A 2 7.07 -4.50 12.02
N ARG A 3 5.82 -4.30 12.45
CA ARG A 3 4.88 -5.37 12.78
C ARG A 3 3.57 -5.09 12.08
N ILE A 4 2.92 -6.15 11.61
CA ILE A 4 1.57 -6.11 11.04
C ILE A 4 0.74 -7.23 11.67
N GLN A 5 -0.57 -7.04 11.67
CA GLN A 5 -1.51 -8.13 11.98
C GLN A 5 -2.16 -8.57 10.66
N LEU A 6 -1.96 -9.83 10.31
CA LEU A 6 -2.62 -10.46 9.17
C LEU A 6 -3.89 -11.18 9.66
N CYS A 7 -5.03 -10.84 9.07
CA CYS A 7 -6.30 -11.53 9.30
C CYS A 7 -6.72 -12.21 8.01
N GLN A 8 -6.81 -13.54 8.04
CA GLN A 8 -7.21 -14.34 6.89
C GLN A 8 -8.57 -15.00 7.16
N TRP A 9 -9.45 -14.95 6.17
CA TRP A 9 -10.77 -15.56 6.23
C TRP A 9 -11.01 -16.41 4.99
N LEU A 10 -11.41 -17.65 5.22
CA LEU A 10 -11.86 -18.54 4.18
C LEU A 10 -13.38 -18.57 4.15
N PHE A 11 -13.96 -18.19 3.02
CA PHE A 11 -15.38 -18.36 2.76
C PHE A 11 -15.57 -19.57 1.86
N ARG A 12 -16.35 -20.55 2.34
CA ARG A 12 -16.64 -21.78 1.61
C ARG A 12 -18.15 -21.94 1.40
N ASN A 13 -18.54 -22.52 0.27
CA ASN A 13 -19.94 -22.77 -0.10
C ASN A 13 -20.23 -24.26 -0.41
N ASP A 14 -19.24 -25.12 -0.21
CA ASP A 14 -19.30 -26.57 -0.29
C ASP A 14 -19.58 -27.17 1.11
N THR A 15 -19.58 -28.50 1.21
CA THR A 15 -19.87 -29.24 2.44
C THR A 15 -18.65 -30.01 2.97
N GLU A 16 -18.71 -30.48 4.22
CA GLU A 16 -17.65 -31.34 4.78
C GLU A 16 -17.44 -32.66 4.01
N ALA A 17 -18.45 -33.13 3.27
CA ALA A 17 -18.32 -34.31 2.44
C ALA A 17 -17.51 -34.04 1.16
N ASP A 18 -17.57 -32.82 0.64
CA ASP A 18 -16.82 -32.41 -0.56
C ASP A 18 -15.35 -32.15 -0.20
N CYS A 19 -15.13 -31.46 0.92
CA CYS A 19 -13.80 -31.17 1.43
C CYS A 19 -13.84 -30.99 2.97
N PRO A 20 -13.02 -31.72 3.75
CA PRO A 20 -12.94 -31.47 5.18
C PRO A 20 -12.41 -30.06 5.48
N ALA A 21 -13.07 -29.31 6.36
CA ALA A 21 -12.61 -27.95 6.73
C ALA A 21 -11.16 -27.96 7.23
N GLN A 22 -10.75 -29.02 7.93
CA GLN A 22 -9.38 -29.14 8.43
C GLN A 22 -8.35 -29.13 7.29
N ALA A 23 -8.64 -29.78 6.16
CA ALA A 23 -7.73 -29.80 5.02
C ALA A 23 -7.54 -28.39 4.44
N LEU A 24 -8.61 -27.59 4.41
CA LEU A 24 -8.54 -26.20 3.96
C LEU A 24 -7.74 -25.34 4.95
N ILE A 25 -7.95 -25.52 6.25
CA ILE A 25 -7.22 -24.81 7.31
C ILE A 25 -5.71 -25.14 7.26
N ASP A 26 -5.36 -26.41 7.08
CA ASP A 26 -3.96 -26.85 7.03
C ASP A 26 -3.25 -26.28 5.80
N PHE A 27 -3.92 -26.27 4.65
CA PHE A 27 -3.42 -25.64 3.43
C PHE A 27 -3.23 -24.13 3.61
N ASP A 28 -4.24 -23.45 4.15
CA ASP A 28 -4.20 -22.01 4.43
C ASP A 28 -3.03 -21.64 5.35
N ALA A 29 -2.78 -22.45 6.39
CA ALA A 29 -1.67 -22.27 7.32
C ALA A 29 -0.28 -22.47 6.68
N GLU A 30 -0.16 -23.34 5.68
CA GLU A 30 1.08 -23.52 4.91
C GLU A 30 1.36 -22.28 4.04
N ILE A 31 0.37 -21.81 3.28
CA ILE A 31 0.50 -20.62 2.43
C ILE A 31 0.81 -19.37 3.26
N THR A 32 0.10 -19.16 4.38
CA THR A 32 0.39 -18.01 5.26
C THR A 32 1.81 -18.02 5.81
N ARG A 33 2.40 -19.21 6.03
CA ARG A 33 3.78 -19.31 6.51
C ARG A 33 4.78 -18.94 5.41
N GLU A 34 4.55 -19.42 4.18
CA GLU A 34 5.34 -19.02 3.02
C GLU A 34 5.28 -17.50 2.81
N ASP A 35 4.09 -16.93 2.76
CA ASP A 35 3.88 -15.49 2.57
C ASP A 35 4.56 -14.67 3.67
N LYS A 36 4.49 -15.14 4.92
CA LYS A 36 5.17 -14.50 6.04
C LYS A 36 6.68 -14.45 5.82
N ASP A 37 7.30 -15.57 5.46
CA ASP A 37 8.75 -15.65 5.24
C ASP A 37 9.17 -14.70 4.12
N ILE A 38 8.38 -14.61 3.04
CA ILE A 38 8.61 -13.64 1.95
C ILE A 38 8.51 -12.21 2.46
N LEU A 39 7.40 -11.84 3.13
CA LEU A 39 7.20 -10.47 3.63
C LEU A 39 8.31 -10.05 4.61
N GLU A 40 8.69 -10.91 5.54
CA GLU A 40 9.75 -10.63 6.52
C GLU A 40 11.15 -10.54 5.90
N SER A 41 11.35 -11.07 4.69
CA SER A 41 12.59 -10.95 3.93
C SER A 41 12.69 -9.67 3.09
N THR A 42 11.59 -8.92 2.94
CA THR A 42 11.53 -7.69 2.12
C THR A 42 11.79 -6.43 2.94
N ASP A 43 12.20 -5.33 2.30
CA ASP A 43 12.32 -4.04 2.97
C ASP A 43 10.92 -3.55 3.38
N PRO A 44 10.66 -3.33 4.69
CA PRO A 44 9.35 -2.85 5.15
C PRO A 44 9.01 -1.42 4.69
N ASP A 45 9.96 -0.68 4.12
CA ASP A 45 9.75 0.66 3.55
C ASP A 45 9.66 0.62 2.01
N ALA A 46 8.79 -0.25 1.49
CA ALA A 46 8.52 -0.35 0.06
C ALA A 46 7.82 0.91 -0.48
N VAL A 47 8.10 1.28 -1.73
CA VAL A 47 7.58 2.52 -2.33
C VAL A 47 6.14 2.33 -2.80
N VAL A 48 5.18 3.00 -2.17
CA VAL A 48 3.76 3.00 -2.53
C VAL A 48 3.48 3.97 -3.70
N ASP A 49 4.17 5.10 -3.79
CA ASP A 49 3.95 6.09 -4.85
C ASP A 49 4.52 5.63 -6.20
N THR A 50 3.62 5.08 -7.03
CA THR A 50 3.90 4.56 -8.38
C THR A 50 4.42 5.60 -9.38
N ARG A 51 4.40 6.89 -9.05
CA ARG A 51 4.99 7.95 -9.89
C ARG A 51 6.51 7.99 -9.81
N ARG A 52 7.10 7.38 -8.77
CA ARG A 52 8.56 7.28 -8.59
C ARG A 52 9.13 6.22 -9.51
N ARG A 53 9.45 6.62 -10.75
CA ARG A 53 10.03 5.72 -11.75
C ARG A 53 11.46 5.32 -11.38
N GLY A 54 11.82 4.06 -11.67
CA GLY A 54 13.18 3.55 -11.52
C GLY A 54 13.52 2.96 -10.15
N VAL A 55 12.56 2.88 -9.22
CA VAL A 55 12.77 2.26 -7.90
C VAL A 55 12.30 0.81 -7.89
N GLU A 56 11.12 0.53 -8.42
CA GLU A 56 10.57 -0.82 -8.58
C GLU A 56 10.23 -1.07 -10.06
N PHE A 57 10.51 -2.29 -10.54
CA PHE A 57 10.13 -2.74 -11.87
C PHE A 57 8.91 -3.67 -11.74
N SER A 58 7.83 -3.32 -12.43
CA SER A 58 6.60 -4.10 -12.42
C SER A 58 6.51 -5.03 -13.62
N MET A 59 5.94 -6.21 -13.41
CA MET A 59 5.48 -7.14 -14.42
C MET A 59 3.99 -6.90 -14.72
N ASP A 60 3.48 -7.47 -15.82
CA ASP A 60 2.07 -7.36 -16.18
C ASP A 60 1.13 -7.94 -15.10
N SER A 61 1.61 -8.95 -14.36
CA SER A 61 0.91 -9.56 -13.21
C SER A 61 0.68 -8.58 -12.05
N ASP A 62 1.47 -7.51 -11.96
CA ASP A 62 1.42 -6.58 -10.84
C ASP A 62 0.34 -5.50 -11.01
N ARG A 63 -0.37 -5.51 -12.14
CA ARG A 63 -1.44 -4.56 -12.45
C ARG A 63 -2.46 -4.40 -11.30
N PRO A 64 -2.93 -5.45 -10.61
CA PRO A 64 -3.82 -5.30 -9.45
C PRO A 64 -3.15 -4.54 -8.30
N GLY A 65 -1.89 -4.87 -7.98
CA GLY A 65 -1.12 -4.20 -6.93
C GLY A 65 -0.93 -2.71 -7.23
N MET A 66 -0.62 -2.37 -8.48
CA MET A 66 -0.49 -0.97 -8.92
C MET A 66 -1.79 -0.19 -8.79
N LEU A 67 -2.94 -0.83 -9.06
CA LEU A 67 -4.25 -0.21 -8.88
C LEU A 67 -4.56 0.05 -7.40
N ILE A 68 -4.22 -0.88 -6.50
CA ILE A 68 -4.37 -0.72 -5.05
C ILE A 68 -3.52 0.45 -4.57
N ARG A 69 -2.25 0.52 -4.95
CA ARG A 69 -1.34 1.62 -4.60
C ARG A 69 -1.89 2.98 -5.06
N LYS A 70 -2.41 3.06 -6.29
CA LYS A 70 -3.06 4.27 -6.81
C LYS A 70 -4.25 4.70 -5.94
N LYS A 71 -5.15 3.76 -5.62
CA LYS A 71 -6.34 4.04 -4.79
C LYS A 71 -5.96 4.46 -3.37
N LEU A 72 -4.95 3.83 -2.78
CA LEU A 72 -4.43 4.18 -1.46
C LEU A 72 -3.87 5.62 -1.46
N MET A 73 -3.06 5.97 -2.45
CA MET A 73 -2.53 7.34 -2.58
C MET A 73 -3.62 8.38 -2.78
N GLU A 74 -4.65 8.08 -3.59
CA GLU A 74 -5.81 8.96 -3.74
C GLU A 74 -6.56 9.16 -2.42
N LEU A 75 -6.71 8.11 -1.62
CA LEU A 75 -7.34 8.18 -0.30
C LEU A 75 -6.52 9.07 0.65
N LEU A 76 -5.21 8.80 0.77
CA LEU A 76 -4.32 9.60 1.62
C LEU A 76 -4.35 11.09 1.23
N ALA A 77 -4.24 11.39 -0.07
CA ALA A 77 -4.27 12.77 -0.56
C ALA A 77 -5.59 13.49 -0.25
N ARG A 78 -6.74 12.80 -0.30
CA ARG A 78 -8.04 13.38 0.09
C ARG A 78 -8.09 13.78 1.57
N HIS A 79 -7.30 13.12 2.40
CA HIS A 79 -7.16 13.43 3.82
C HIS A 79 -5.96 14.34 4.13
N GLY A 80 -5.27 14.88 3.11
CA GLY A 80 -4.11 15.76 3.27
C GLY A 80 -2.82 15.04 3.61
N GLU A 81 -2.80 13.71 3.49
CA GLU A 81 -1.63 12.87 3.77
C GLU A 81 -0.78 12.63 2.51
N SER A 82 0.52 12.42 2.72
CA SER A 82 1.47 12.05 1.68
C SER A 82 2.34 10.88 2.12
N GLU A 83 2.83 10.09 1.17
CA GLU A 83 3.76 9.00 1.46
C GLU A 83 5.02 9.52 2.18
N VAL A 84 5.38 8.85 3.28
CA VAL A 84 6.67 8.98 3.96
C VAL A 84 7.49 7.74 3.66
N HIS A 85 8.65 7.94 3.02
CA HIS A 85 9.58 6.89 2.63
C HIS A 85 11.01 7.34 2.90
N ARG A 86 11.93 6.46 3.30
CA ARG A 86 13.33 6.83 3.63
C ARG A 86 14.05 7.57 2.49
N GLY A 87 13.69 7.32 1.23
CA GLY A 87 14.19 8.04 0.04
C GLY A 87 13.41 9.28 -0.39
N SER A 88 12.37 9.69 0.35
CA SER A 88 11.60 10.90 0.04
C SER A 88 12.36 12.15 0.50
N LEU A 89 12.65 13.07 -0.43
CA LEU A 89 13.02 14.44 -0.07
C LEU A 89 11.80 15.04 0.65
N GLN A 90 11.93 15.36 1.94
CA GLN A 90 10.85 16.05 2.63
C GLN A 90 10.52 17.34 1.88
N PRO A 91 9.24 17.65 1.60
CA PRO A 91 8.88 18.99 1.16
C PRO A 91 9.30 19.95 2.28
N SER A 92 10.21 20.86 1.96
CA SER A 92 10.55 21.98 2.85
C SER A 92 9.26 22.69 3.26
N PRO A 93 9.08 23.08 4.53
CA PRO A 93 7.85 23.71 5.04
C PRO A 93 7.52 25.09 4.41
N ALA A 94 8.23 25.51 3.36
CA ALA A 94 8.11 26.82 2.72
C ALA A 94 6.99 26.95 1.67
N ALA A 95 6.13 25.93 1.47
CA ALA A 95 5.06 25.99 0.47
C ALA A 95 3.65 25.99 1.07
N SER A 96 3.43 26.74 2.16
CA SER A 96 2.09 27.28 2.45
C SER A 96 2.00 28.68 1.83
N ALA A 97 1.74 28.73 0.52
CA ALA A 97 1.47 29.99 -0.15
C ALA A 97 0.02 30.41 0.16
N ALA A 98 -0.14 31.25 1.18
CA ALA A 98 -1.32 32.10 1.31
C ALA A 98 -1.49 32.95 0.03
N PRO A 99 -2.73 33.27 -0.39
CA PRO A 99 -2.97 33.96 -1.65
C PRO A 99 -2.39 35.38 -1.61
N VAL A 100 -1.55 35.71 -2.59
CA VAL A 100 -1.07 37.06 -2.83
C VAL A 100 -2.25 37.91 -3.33
N ILE A 101 -2.73 38.82 -2.50
CA ILE A 101 -3.71 39.84 -2.90
C ILE A 101 -2.96 40.91 -3.70
N PRO A 102 -3.32 41.18 -4.97
CA PRO A 102 -2.66 42.24 -5.74
C PRO A 102 -3.06 43.61 -5.19
N ILE A 103 -2.07 44.42 -4.82
CA ILE A 103 -2.27 45.84 -4.48
C ILE A 103 -2.66 46.57 -5.77
N ARG A 104 -3.88 47.10 -5.80
CA ARG A 104 -4.35 48.02 -6.84
C ARG A 104 -3.59 49.34 -6.67
N ALA A 105 -2.76 49.70 -7.65
CA ALA A 105 -2.21 51.04 -7.74
C ALA A 105 -3.36 52.01 -8.08
N ALA A 106 -3.70 52.89 -7.15
CA ALA A 106 -4.58 54.03 -7.42
C ALA A 106 -3.77 55.09 -8.18
N GLY A 107 -4.30 55.50 -9.33
CA GLY A 107 -3.89 56.75 -10.01
C GLY A 107 -4.60 57.96 -9.44
#